data_AF-A0A2N5MEN2-F1
#
_entry.id   AF-A0A2N5MEN2-F1
#
_cell.length_a   1.000
_cell.length_b   1.000
_cell.length_c   1.000
_cell.angle_alpha   90.00
_cell.angle_beta   90.00
_cell.angle_gamma   90.00
#
_symmetry.space_group_name_H-M   'P 1'
#
loop_
_entity.id
_entity.type
_entity.pdbx_description
1 polymer ?
#
loop_
_entity_poly.entity_id
_entity_poly.type
_entity_poly.pdbx_seq_one_letter_code
_entity_poly.pdbx_strand_id
1 'polypeptide(L)' 'MGHHHITRPEDWPVMPTAYMDFSLKSVGFLTRNPALDVPPSKSKNAGQLLYLFG' A
#
# COMPACT_ATOMS: atom_id res chain seq x y z
N MET A 1 6.04 11.58 14.49
CA MET A 1 5.85 12.73 13.58
C MET A 1 6.98 13.71 13.78
N GLY A 2 7.78 13.96 12.74
CA GLY A 2 8.86 14.95 12.76
C GLY A 2 9.85 14.68 11.62
N HIS A 3 10.05 15.66 10.74
CA HIS A 3 11.12 15.65 9.75
C HIS A 3 12.02 16.85 10.05
N HIS A 4 13.28 16.60 10.40
CA HIS A 4 14.30 17.64 10.51
C HIS A 4 15.01 17.74 9.16
N HIS A 5 14.62 18.71 8.33
CA HIS A 5 15.15 18.87 6.98
C HIS A 5 16.56 19.46 7.03
N ILE A 6 17.56 18.60 6.79
CA ILE A 6 18.92 19.04 6.49
C ILE A 6 19.00 19.08 4.96
N THR A 7 19.05 20.29 4.39
CA THR A 7 19.11 20.49 2.94
C THR A 7 20.30 19.78 2.33
N ARG A 8 20.06 18.99 1.28
CA ARG A 8 21.12 18.28 0.54
C ARG A 8 21.21 18.82 -0.89
N PRO A 9 22.36 18.67 -1.58
CA PRO A 9 22.53 19.12 -2.97
C PRO A 9 21.54 18.49 -3.96
N GLU A 10 20.94 17.35 -3.62
CA GLU A 10 19.94 16.67 -4.45
C GLU A 10 18.55 17.33 -4.41
N ASP A 11 18.31 18.28 -3.50
CA ASP A 11 17.05 19.05 -3.41
C ASP A 11 16.94 20.14 -4.50
N TRP A 12 17.98 20.31 -5.35
CA TRP A 12 18.03 21.30 -6.42
C TRP A 12 18.11 20.66 -7.82
N PRO A 13 17.41 21.20 -8.84
CA PRO A 13 16.47 22.34 -8.82
C PRO A 13 15.04 21.99 -8.36
N VAL A 14 14.76 20.70 -8.18
CA VAL A 14 13.45 20.21 -7.76
C VAL A 14 13.64 19.19 -6.65
N MET A 15 13.07 19.50 -5.48
CA MET A 15 13.09 18.63 -4.31
C MET A 15 12.19 17.39 -4.55
N PRO A 16 12.67 16.15 -4.28
CA PRO A 16 11.85 14.95 -4.29
C PRO A 16 10.78 14.94 -3.19
N THR A 17 9.65 14.27 -3.43
CA THR A 17 8.55 14.20 -2.45
C THR A 17 8.90 13.35 -1.24
N ALA A 18 8.86 13.93 -0.04
CA ALA A 18 8.92 13.21 1.21
C ALA A 18 7.51 12.77 1.66
N TYR A 19 7.35 11.48 1.99
CA TYR A 19 6.09 10.92 2.47
C TYR A 19 6.15 10.68 3.98
N MET A 20 5.11 11.11 4.69
CA MET A 20 4.87 10.85 6.11
C MET A 20 3.44 10.33 6.23
N ASP A 21 3.27 9.19 6.90
CA ASP A 21 1.97 8.54 7.07
C ASP A 21 1.80 8.09 8.52
N PHE A 22 0.56 7.95 8.96
CA PHE A 22 0.19 7.33 10.21
C PHE A 22 -1.11 6.56 10.04
N SER A 23 -1.11 5.31 10.51
CA SER A 23 -2.29 4.47 10.51
C SER A 23 -2.92 4.44 11.89
N LEU A 24 -4.20 4.80 12.00
CA LEU A 24 -5.01 4.47 13.17
C LEU A 24 -5.79 3.19 12.89
N LYS A 25 -5.49 2.15 13.66
CA LYS A 25 -6.23 0.88 13.61
C LYS A 25 -7.07 0.75 14.87
N SER A 26 -8.37 0.51 14.70
CA SER A 26 -9.25 0.24 15.82
C SER A 26 -8.89 -1.10 16.49
N VAL A 27 -8.73 -1.11 17.81
CA VAL A 27 -8.47 -2.33 18.61
C VAL A 27 -9.68 -2.59 19.50
N GLY A 28 -10.28 -3.78 19.39
CA GLY A 28 -11.47 -4.16 20.17
C GLY A 28 -12.78 -3.49 19.76
N PHE A 29 -12.79 -2.69 18.67
CA PHE A 29 -13.98 -2.01 18.18
C PHE A 29 -14.94 -2.92 17.39
N LEU A 30 -14.39 -3.86 16.61
CA LEU A 30 -15.19 -4.85 15.89
C LEU A 30 -14.98 -6.24 16.48
N THR A 31 -16.06 -6.97 16.70
CA THR A 31 -16.04 -8.35 17.20
C THR A 31 -15.43 -9.33 16.17
N ARG A 32 -15.49 -8.99 14.88
CA ARG A 32 -14.96 -9.80 13.78
C ARG A 32 -14.38 -8.90 12.68
N ASN A 33 -13.47 -9.44 11.87
CA ASN A 33 -12.87 -8.74 10.73
C ASN A 33 -13.96 -8.19 9.78
N PRO A 34 -14.02 -6.87 9.52
CA PRO A 34 -15.03 -6.26 8.64
C PRO A 34 -14.83 -6.58 7.16
N ALA A 35 -13.63 -7.00 6.74
CA ALA A 35 -13.33 -7.28 5.34
C ALA A 35 -13.76 -8.69 4.88
N LEU A 36 -14.41 -9.49 5.73
CA LEU A 36 -14.77 -10.87 5.40
C LEU A 36 -15.84 -10.99 4.31
N ASP A 37 -16.74 -10.02 4.21
CA ASP A 37 -17.82 -10.02 3.22
C ASP A 37 -17.40 -9.32 1.91
N VAL A 38 -16.13 -8.91 1.80
CA VAL A 38 -15.59 -8.24 0.61
C VAL A 38 -15.16 -9.29 -0.42
N PRO A 39 -15.71 -9.26 -1.65
CA PRO A 39 -15.31 -10.20 -2.68
C PRO A 39 -13.82 -10.03 -3.02
N PRO A 40 -13.09 -11.13 -3.25
CA PRO A 40 -11.67 -11.07 -3.58
C PRO A 40 -11.44 -10.33 -4.90
N SER A 41 -10.29 -9.67 -5.03
CA SER A 41 -9.88 -9.06 -6.29
C SER A 41 -9.72 -10.13 -7.38
N LYS A 42 -10.03 -9.78 -8.63
CA LYS A 42 -9.91 -10.70 -9.77
C LYS A 42 -8.47 -11.18 -9.89
N SER A 43 -8.26 -12.49 -9.81
CA SER A 43 -6.94 -13.12 -10.02
C SER A 43 -6.46 -12.86 -11.46
N LYS A 44 -5.25 -12.31 -11.60
CA LYS A 44 -4.58 -12.17 -12.91
C LYS A 44 -4.10 -13.50 -13.49
N ASN A 45 -4.07 -14.57 -12.69
CA ASN A 45 -3.41 -15.83 -13.04
C ASN A 45 -4.38 -16.97 -13.44
N ALA A 46 -5.69 -16.75 -13.39
CA ALA A 46 -6.68 -17.79 -13.70
C ALA A 46 -6.67 -18.24 -15.19
N GLY A 47 -5.99 -17.49 -16.07
CA GLY A 47 -5.87 -17.81 -17.51
C GLY A 47 -4.53 -18.39 -17.96
N GLN A 48 -3.48 -18.42 -17.13
CA GLN A 48 -2.13 -18.75 -17.60
C GLN A 48 -1.84 -20.25 -17.65
N LEU A 49 -2.60 -21.08 -16.93
CA LEU A 49 -2.44 -22.55 -16.95
C LEU A 49 -3.03 -23.23 -18.20
N LEU A 50 -3.85 -22.53 -18.98
CA LEU A 50 -4.42 -23.05 -20.23
C LEU A 50 -3.47 -22.89 -21.44
N TYR A 51 -2.37 -22.13 -21.31
CA TYR A 51 -1.39 -21.90 -22.40
C TYR A 51 -0.14 -22.77 -22.30
N LEU A 52 0.00 -23.60 -21.25
CA LEU A 52 1.19 -24.45 -21.05
C LEU A 52 1.01 -25.89 -21.55
N PHE A 53 -0.17 -26.21 -22.11
CA PHE A 53 -0.52 -27.53 -22.65
C PHE A 53 -1.08 -27.45 -24.09
N GLY A 54 -0.78 -26.37 -24.82
CA GLY A 54 -1.13 -26.18 -26.23
C GLY A 54 0.10 -26.23 -27.12
#